data_AF-A0A418IP66-F1
#
_entry.id   AF-A0A418IP66-F1
#
_cell.length_a   1.000
_cell.length_b   1.000
_cell.length_c   1.000
_cell.angle_alpha   90.00
_cell.angle_beta   90.00
_cell.angle_gamma   90.00
#
_symmetry.space_group_name_H-M   'P 1'
#
loop_
_entity.id
_entity.type
_entity.pdbx_description
1 polymer ?
#
loop_
_entity_poly.entity_id
_entity_poly.type
_entity_poly.pdbx_seq_one_letter_code
_entity_poly.pdbx_strand_id
1 'polypeptide(L)'
;MTGKITIVGLGNYGIDDLPLGIYKFLKNKPIMYTRTLEHPVIKALTDEGMKFHSFDHVYEENQAFDDVYQTIVTQLIEAAQQDDIVYTVPGHPRVAETTTVKLEAYAQRYDDIQVEILGGKSFIDDVFEAVKVDPNDGFTLLDATSLTRQQLNIRTHTLITQVYSPMTAGDLKVTLMERYDDEQLVYIVDGARSSGANVIETPLYELDHHAMIFSNVTSVFIKKVDDEATYYSDFYYATSIIDQLVDDENGCPWDKVQTHNTLKRYLLEESFELFEAIDNEDDWHVIEELGDILLQVLLHTSIGKKEGFFDINEVVQNLTSKMIHRHPHIFGEAQAESEEDLKHIWANAKAEEGKVQRVKFEKVFAEHFMKLYDITKNMSLDEAALKQFLERGGDKS
;
A
#
# COMPACT_ATOMS: atom_id res chain seq x y z
N MET A 1 -22.80 7.85 -36.57
CA MET A 1 -23.43 8.50 -35.40
C MET A 1 -22.64 8.03 -34.21
N THR A 2 -22.28 8.92 -33.29
CA THR A 2 -21.66 8.51 -32.03
C THR A 2 -22.75 7.88 -31.18
N GLY A 3 -22.60 6.59 -30.86
CA GLY A 3 -23.53 5.87 -29.99
C GLY A 3 -23.42 6.38 -28.56
N LYS A 4 -24.49 6.24 -27.77
CA LYS A 4 -24.48 6.67 -26.37
C LYS A 4 -24.79 5.53 -25.42
N ILE A 5 -23.98 5.39 -24.38
CA ILE A 5 -24.22 4.49 -23.23
C ILE A 5 -24.48 5.35 -22.01
N THR A 6 -25.70 5.30 -21.48
CA THR A 6 -26.03 5.92 -20.19
C THR A 6 -25.98 4.87 -19.09
N ILE A 7 -24.99 4.94 -18.21
CA ILE A 7 -24.82 4.02 -17.09
C ILE A 7 -25.54 4.58 -15.87
N VAL A 8 -26.46 3.79 -15.31
CA VAL A 8 -27.33 4.22 -14.20
C VAL A 8 -27.06 3.36 -12.97
N GLY A 9 -26.73 4.02 -11.86
CA GLY A 9 -26.59 3.35 -10.57
C GLY A 9 -27.93 3.15 -9.90
N LEU A 10 -28.21 1.92 -9.49
CA LEU A 10 -29.45 1.57 -8.79
C LEU A 10 -29.37 1.71 -7.27
N GLY A 11 -28.17 1.99 -6.72
CA GLY A 11 -27.92 1.90 -5.28
C GLY A 11 -27.89 0.45 -4.79
N ASN A 12 -27.88 0.23 -3.47
CA ASN A 12 -27.85 -1.10 -2.85
C ASN A 12 -29.11 -1.41 -2.03
N TYR A 13 -30.22 -0.75 -2.37
CA TYR A 13 -31.42 -0.66 -1.54
C TYR A 13 -32.68 -1.10 -2.27
N GLY A 14 -33.84 -0.86 -1.63
CA GLY A 14 -35.15 -0.97 -2.26
C GLY A 14 -35.46 0.20 -3.20
N ILE A 15 -36.59 0.08 -3.89
CA ILE A 15 -37.08 1.09 -4.85
C ILE A 15 -37.30 2.48 -4.22
N ASP A 16 -37.62 2.55 -2.93
CA ASP A 16 -37.91 3.79 -2.22
C ASP A 16 -36.68 4.70 -2.07
N ASP A 17 -35.48 4.12 -2.08
CA ASP A 17 -34.21 4.85 -2.00
C ASP A 17 -33.66 5.23 -3.39
N LEU A 18 -34.31 4.78 -4.48
CA LEU A 18 -33.92 5.15 -5.83
C LEU A 18 -34.24 6.64 -6.04
N PRO A 19 -33.25 7.49 -6.40
CA PRO A 19 -33.50 8.91 -6.57
C PRO A 19 -34.63 9.16 -7.58
N LEU A 20 -35.60 9.99 -7.22
CA LEU A 20 -36.81 10.22 -8.02
C LEU A 20 -36.51 10.64 -9.47
N GLY A 21 -35.42 11.38 -9.70
CA GLY A 21 -34.95 11.75 -11.03
C GLY A 21 -34.54 10.54 -11.88
N ILE A 22 -33.86 9.57 -11.26
CA ILE A 22 -33.43 8.32 -11.89
C ILE A 22 -34.63 7.43 -12.18
N TYR A 23 -35.54 7.25 -11.22
CA TYR A 23 -36.78 6.51 -11.45
C TYR A 23 -37.57 7.05 -12.65
N LYS A 24 -37.76 8.38 -12.72
CA LYS A 24 -38.44 9.03 -13.85
C LYS A 24 -37.69 8.83 -15.18
N PHE A 25 -36.36 8.83 -15.15
CA PHE A 25 -35.55 8.58 -16.33
C PHE A 25 -35.74 7.14 -16.86
N LEU A 26 -35.64 6.14 -15.98
CA LEU A 26 -35.75 4.72 -16.34
C LEU A 26 -37.14 4.37 -16.89
N LYS A 27 -38.21 4.94 -16.30
CA LYS A 27 -39.60 4.70 -16.72
C LYS A 27 -39.89 5.07 -18.18
N ASN A 28 -39.09 5.95 -18.78
CA ASN A 28 -39.27 6.39 -20.16
C ASN A 28 -38.43 5.57 -21.17
N LYS A 29 -37.79 4.48 -20.73
CA LYS A 29 -36.91 3.68 -21.59
C LYS A 29 -37.60 2.40 -22.05
N PRO A 30 -37.52 2.06 -23.36
CA PRO A 30 -38.22 0.91 -23.91
C PRO A 30 -37.59 -0.43 -23.49
N ILE A 31 -36.26 -0.48 -23.40
CA ILE A 31 -35.47 -1.61 -22.92
C ILE A 31 -34.20 -1.06 -22.29
N MET A 32 -33.73 -1.72 -21.23
CA MET A 32 -32.50 -1.39 -20.53
C MET A 32 -31.63 -2.65 -20.45
N TYR A 33 -30.32 -2.47 -20.46
CA TYR A 33 -29.37 -3.53 -20.14
C TYR A 33 -29.12 -3.49 -18.63
N THR A 34 -28.93 -4.64 -17.97
CA THR A 34 -28.58 -4.70 -16.55
C THR A 34 -27.45 -5.68 -16.31
N ARG A 35 -26.53 -5.35 -15.39
CA ARG A 35 -25.45 -6.25 -14.99
C ARG A 35 -26.01 -7.56 -14.46
N THR A 36 -27.08 -7.49 -13.67
CA THR A 36 -27.74 -8.63 -13.07
C THR A 36 -29.23 -8.37 -12.84
N LEU A 37 -30.05 -9.43 -12.87
CA LEU A 37 -31.44 -9.39 -12.40
C LEU A 37 -31.57 -9.52 -10.89
N GLU A 38 -30.52 -9.98 -10.20
CA GLU A 38 -30.51 -10.15 -8.75
C GLU A 38 -30.34 -8.81 -8.03
N HIS A 39 -31.36 -7.95 -8.13
CA HIS A 39 -31.37 -6.64 -7.47
C HIS A 39 -32.79 -6.21 -7.08
N PRO A 40 -33.03 -5.72 -5.84
CA PRO A 40 -34.38 -5.35 -5.38
C PRO A 40 -35.06 -4.29 -6.26
N VAL A 41 -34.32 -3.28 -6.71
CA VAL A 41 -34.84 -2.24 -7.63
C VAL A 41 -35.23 -2.85 -8.98
N ILE A 42 -34.44 -3.77 -9.53
CA ILE A 42 -34.76 -4.41 -10.82
C ILE A 42 -36.08 -5.17 -10.72
N LYS A 43 -36.28 -5.93 -9.64
CA LYS A 43 -37.52 -6.66 -9.39
C LYS A 43 -38.72 -5.71 -9.35
N ALA A 44 -38.66 -4.64 -8.56
CA ALA A 44 -39.75 -3.67 -8.46
C ALA A 44 -40.06 -2.97 -9.80
N LEU A 45 -39.04 -2.58 -10.57
CA LEU A 45 -39.22 -1.95 -11.89
C LEU A 45 -39.80 -2.93 -12.92
N THR A 46 -39.45 -4.21 -12.84
CA THR A 46 -40.01 -5.27 -13.69
C THR A 46 -41.49 -5.49 -13.38
N ASP A 47 -41.88 -5.48 -12.09
CA ASP A 47 -43.28 -5.58 -11.66
C ASP A 47 -44.13 -4.39 -12.18
N GLU A 48 -43.50 -3.23 -12.41
CA GLU A 48 -44.10 -2.05 -13.06
C GLU A 48 -44.13 -2.12 -14.61
N GLY A 49 -43.63 -3.21 -15.21
CA GLY A 49 -43.67 -3.47 -16.64
C GLY A 49 -42.45 -3.00 -17.44
N MET A 50 -41.37 -2.58 -16.76
CA MET A 50 -40.11 -2.26 -17.43
C MET A 50 -39.38 -3.52 -17.88
N LYS A 51 -38.58 -3.42 -18.95
CA LYS A 51 -37.89 -4.56 -19.56
C LYS A 51 -36.38 -4.42 -19.44
N PHE A 52 -35.75 -5.51 -19.02
CA PHE A 52 -34.31 -5.62 -18.86
C PHE A 52 -33.74 -6.74 -19.73
N HIS A 53 -32.59 -6.48 -20.35
CA HIS A 53 -31.72 -7.47 -20.93
C HIS A 53 -30.55 -7.70 -19.96
N SER A 54 -30.44 -8.92 -19.42
CA SER A 54 -29.48 -9.24 -18.36
C SER A 54 -28.21 -9.89 -18.90
N PHE A 55 -27.10 -9.63 -18.22
CA PHE A 55 -25.83 -10.30 -18.44
C PHE A 55 -25.56 -11.45 -17.45
N ASP A 56 -26.54 -11.90 -16.66
CA ASP A 56 -26.37 -13.03 -15.73
C ASP A 56 -25.79 -14.28 -16.42
N HIS A 57 -26.22 -14.57 -17.66
CA HIS A 57 -25.70 -15.68 -18.47
C HIS A 57 -24.19 -15.59 -18.74
N VAL A 58 -23.62 -14.38 -18.85
CA VAL A 58 -22.18 -14.18 -19.10
C VAL A 58 -21.35 -14.66 -17.90
N TYR A 59 -21.90 -14.56 -16.69
CA TYR A 59 -21.24 -15.08 -15.48
C TYR A 59 -21.24 -16.62 -15.44
N GLU A 60 -22.22 -17.28 -16.07
CA GLU A 60 -22.27 -18.75 -16.15
C GLU A 60 -21.30 -19.30 -17.21
N GLU A 61 -21.01 -18.52 -18.25
CA GLU A 61 -20.21 -18.93 -19.41
C GLU A 61 -18.70 -18.74 -19.23
N ASN A 62 -18.26 -17.94 -18.26
CA ASN A 62 -16.86 -17.56 -18.06
C ASN A 62 -16.34 -18.00 -16.70
N GLN A 63 -15.07 -18.44 -16.65
CA GLN A 63 -14.44 -18.89 -15.40
C GLN A 63 -13.76 -17.77 -14.62
N ALA A 64 -13.38 -16.68 -15.29
CA ALA A 64 -12.70 -15.54 -14.69
C ALA A 64 -13.56 -14.27 -14.78
N PHE A 65 -13.57 -13.47 -13.71
CA PHE A 65 -14.35 -12.23 -13.66
C PHE A 65 -13.91 -11.19 -14.70
N ASP A 66 -12.62 -11.10 -15.01
CA ASP A 66 -12.16 -10.13 -16.02
C ASP A 66 -12.73 -10.43 -17.42
N ASP A 67 -12.81 -11.72 -17.78
CA ASP A 67 -13.43 -12.17 -19.04
C ASP A 67 -14.93 -11.86 -19.08
N VAL A 68 -15.63 -12.03 -17.95
CA VAL A 68 -17.04 -11.62 -17.81
C VAL A 68 -17.20 -10.13 -18.12
N TYR A 69 -16.43 -9.29 -17.41
CA TYR A 69 -16.55 -7.84 -17.57
C TYR A 69 -16.17 -7.39 -18.98
N GLN A 70 -15.14 -7.98 -19.58
CA GLN A 70 -14.73 -7.68 -20.95
C GLN A 70 -15.81 -8.06 -21.97
N THR A 71 -16.48 -9.19 -21.76
CA THR A 71 -17.59 -9.65 -22.60
C THR A 71 -18.78 -8.70 -22.51
N ILE A 72 -19.18 -8.32 -21.29
CA ILE A 72 -20.28 -7.34 -21.07
C ILE A 72 -19.97 -6.02 -21.77
N VAL A 73 -18.76 -5.49 -21.59
CA VAL A 73 -18.32 -4.22 -22.21
C VAL A 73 -18.40 -4.30 -23.74
N THR A 74 -17.95 -5.41 -24.33
CA THR A 74 -17.99 -5.62 -25.79
C THR A 74 -19.43 -5.62 -26.30
N GLN A 75 -20.34 -6.37 -25.67
CA GLN A 75 -21.74 -6.42 -26.08
C GLN A 75 -22.46 -5.08 -25.90
N LEU A 76 -22.13 -4.32 -24.85
CA LEU A 76 -22.68 -2.98 -24.64
C LEU A 76 -22.24 -1.99 -25.72
N ILE A 77 -20.97 -2.02 -26.13
CA ILE A 77 -20.44 -1.19 -27.21
C ILE A 77 -21.13 -1.54 -28.53
N GLU A 78 -21.25 -2.82 -28.86
CA GLU A 78 -21.94 -3.27 -30.08
C GLU A 78 -23.41 -2.85 -30.12
N ALA A 79 -24.12 -2.94 -28.99
CA ALA A 79 -25.49 -2.46 -28.87
C ALA A 79 -25.59 -0.93 -29.05
N ALA A 80 -24.65 -0.20 -28.45
CA ALA A 80 -24.60 1.27 -28.52
C ALA A 80 -24.28 1.81 -29.92
N GLN A 81 -23.62 1.02 -30.77
CA GLN A 81 -23.40 1.37 -32.17
C GLN A 81 -24.70 1.35 -33.01
N GLN A 82 -25.74 0.65 -32.54
CA GLN A 82 -27.03 0.57 -33.21
C GLN A 82 -28.02 1.62 -32.68
N ASP A 83 -28.14 1.72 -31.35
CA ASP A 83 -29.07 2.62 -30.67
C ASP A 83 -28.47 3.16 -29.36
N ASP A 84 -28.95 4.30 -28.88
CA ASP A 84 -28.58 4.79 -27.55
C ASP A 84 -29.13 3.82 -26.48
N ILE A 85 -28.24 3.30 -25.63
CA ILE A 85 -28.60 2.33 -24.59
C ILE A 85 -28.52 2.91 -23.19
N VAL A 86 -29.29 2.28 -22.30
CA VAL A 86 -29.20 2.49 -20.85
C VAL A 86 -28.72 1.19 -20.22
N TYR A 87 -27.65 1.27 -19.44
CA TYR A 87 -27.05 0.16 -18.72
C TYR A 87 -27.17 0.39 -17.21
N THR A 88 -27.79 -0.52 -16.48
CA THR A 88 -27.99 -0.39 -15.04
C THR A 88 -27.03 -1.28 -14.27
N VAL A 89 -26.44 -0.72 -13.22
CA VAL A 89 -25.49 -1.40 -12.33
C VAL A 89 -25.93 -1.25 -10.86
N PRO A 90 -25.69 -2.27 -10.01
CA PRO A 90 -25.84 -2.14 -8.56
C PRO A 90 -24.94 -1.03 -8.00
N GLY A 91 -25.38 -0.38 -6.92
CA GLY A 91 -24.61 0.66 -6.25
C GLY A 91 -24.44 1.95 -7.05
N HIS A 92 -23.25 2.56 -6.96
CA HIS A 92 -22.87 3.74 -7.73
C HIS A 92 -21.95 3.33 -8.89
N PRO A 93 -22.17 3.80 -10.14
CA PRO A 93 -21.40 3.32 -11.30
C PRO A 93 -19.88 3.59 -11.26
N ARG A 94 -19.39 4.36 -10.29
CA ARG A 94 -17.97 4.75 -10.15
C ARG A 94 -17.32 4.14 -8.93
N VAL A 95 -18.05 3.38 -8.14
CA VAL A 95 -17.53 2.78 -6.90
C VAL A 95 -17.54 1.27 -7.08
N ALA A 96 -16.34 0.70 -7.21
CA ALA A 96 -16.13 -0.74 -7.37
C ALA A 96 -16.96 -1.37 -8.52
N GLU A 97 -17.10 -0.66 -9.65
CA GLU A 97 -17.82 -1.14 -10.84
C GLU A 97 -16.88 -1.19 -12.06
N THR A 98 -16.31 -2.36 -12.31
CA THR A 98 -15.29 -2.59 -13.35
C THR A 98 -15.82 -2.33 -14.77
N THR A 99 -17.09 -2.62 -15.05
CA THR A 99 -17.65 -2.41 -16.40
C THR A 99 -17.68 -0.93 -16.77
N THR A 100 -18.03 -0.05 -15.82
CA THR A 100 -18.00 1.40 -16.02
C THR A 100 -16.58 1.89 -16.30
N VAL A 101 -15.58 1.43 -15.53
CA VAL A 101 -14.18 1.82 -15.73
C VAL A 101 -13.70 1.45 -17.13
N LYS A 102 -13.99 0.22 -17.59
CA LYS A 102 -13.64 -0.25 -18.93
C LYS A 102 -14.36 0.54 -20.04
N LEU A 103 -15.63 0.89 -19.85
CA LEU A 103 -16.39 1.70 -20.80
C LEU A 103 -15.88 3.15 -20.88
N GLU A 104 -15.61 3.80 -19.75
CA GLU A 104 -15.00 5.15 -19.72
C GLU A 104 -13.61 5.13 -20.37
N ALA A 105 -12.78 4.10 -20.10
CA ALA A 105 -11.47 3.95 -20.73
C ALA A 105 -11.56 3.75 -22.26
N TYR A 106 -12.56 3.00 -22.74
CA TYR A 106 -12.84 2.87 -24.16
C TYR A 106 -13.22 4.23 -24.78
N ALA A 107 -14.17 4.95 -24.18
CA ALA A 107 -14.63 6.25 -24.66
C ALA A 107 -13.55 7.35 -24.62
N GLN A 108 -12.51 7.21 -23.81
CA GLN A 108 -11.32 8.08 -23.84
C GLN A 108 -10.42 7.81 -25.05
N ARG A 109 -10.47 6.60 -25.61
CA ARG A 109 -9.62 6.15 -26.71
C ARG A 109 -10.30 6.22 -28.08
N TYR A 110 -11.63 6.15 -28.11
CA TYR A 110 -12.44 6.10 -29.33
C TYR A 110 -13.61 7.10 -29.26
N ASP A 111 -13.85 7.82 -30.35
CA ASP A 111 -14.89 8.86 -30.45
C ASP A 111 -16.26 8.32 -30.95
N ASP A 112 -16.41 7.01 -31.10
CA ASP A 112 -17.61 6.36 -31.62
C ASP A 112 -18.66 6.08 -30.55
N ILE A 113 -18.28 6.05 -29.26
CA ILE A 113 -19.18 5.88 -28.12
C ILE A 113 -19.00 6.99 -27.09
N GLN A 114 -20.10 7.60 -26.66
CA GLN A 114 -20.16 8.50 -25.52
C GLN A 114 -20.70 7.77 -24.29
N VAL A 115 -19.99 7.88 -23.16
CA VAL A 115 -20.45 7.35 -21.86
C VAL A 115 -20.98 8.50 -20.98
N GLU A 116 -22.20 8.36 -20.49
CA GLU A 116 -22.81 9.25 -19.49
C GLU A 116 -23.13 8.44 -18.23
N ILE A 117 -22.88 9.01 -17.05
CA ILE A 117 -23.17 8.36 -15.76
C ILE A 117 -24.28 9.11 -15.06
N LEU A 118 -25.29 8.39 -14.56
CA LEU A 118 -26.42 8.93 -13.85
C LEU A 118 -26.66 8.23 -12.51
N GLY A 119 -26.65 9.02 -11.43
CA GLY A 119 -27.09 8.60 -10.11
C GLY A 119 -26.30 7.44 -9.51
N GLY A 120 -26.97 6.76 -8.58
CA GLY A 120 -26.37 5.74 -7.73
C GLY A 120 -25.96 6.31 -6.38
N LYS A 121 -26.27 5.57 -5.32
CA LYS A 121 -25.73 5.79 -3.98
C LYS A 121 -24.74 4.66 -3.70
N SER A 122 -23.57 5.04 -3.19
CA SER A 122 -22.53 4.09 -2.82
C SER A 122 -22.87 3.42 -1.48
N PHE A 123 -22.37 2.20 -1.25
CA PHE A 123 -22.44 1.53 0.06
C PHE A 123 -21.55 2.18 1.11
N ILE A 124 -20.59 3.04 0.71
CA ILE A 124 -19.60 3.62 1.61
C ILE A 124 -20.26 4.27 2.83
N ASP A 125 -21.25 5.15 2.60
CA ASP A 125 -21.96 5.84 3.68
C ASP A 125 -22.66 4.85 4.63
N ASP A 126 -23.24 3.78 4.10
CA ASP A 126 -23.93 2.80 4.93
C ASP A 126 -22.96 1.93 5.73
N VAL A 127 -21.77 1.66 5.20
CA VAL A 127 -20.74 0.95 5.96
C VAL A 127 -20.31 1.80 7.14
N PHE A 128 -20.00 3.09 6.92
CA PHE A 128 -19.64 4.01 8.00
C PHE A 128 -20.75 4.16 9.05
N GLU A 129 -22.01 4.24 8.62
CA GLU A 129 -23.16 4.22 9.53
C GLU A 129 -23.25 2.90 10.31
N ALA A 130 -23.05 1.75 9.63
CA ALA A 130 -23.13 0.43 10.25
C ALA A 130 -22.04 0.20 11.31
N VAL A 131 -20.81 0.66 11.06
CA VAL A 131 -19.69 0.57 12.03
C VAL A 131 -19.63 1.74 13.00
N LYS A 132 -20.48 2.77 12.82
CA LYS A 132 -20.57 3.99 13.64
C LYS A 132 -19.25 4.76 13.70
N VAL A 133 -18.65 5.00 12.54
CA VAL A 133 -17.38 5.72 12.38
C VAL A 133 -17.58 6.92 11.46
N ASP A 134 -16.94 8.04 11.79
CA ASP A 134 -16.90 9.23 10.95
C ASP A 134 -15.80 9.10 9.88
N PRO A 135 -16.10 9.23 8.58
CA PRO A 135 -15.07 9.18 7.53
C PRO A 135 -14.16 10.42 7.47
N ASN A 136 -14.43 11.50 8.22
CA ASN A 136 -13.74 12.79 8.09
C ASN A 136 -12.23 12.75 8.36
N ASP A 137 -11.75 11.81 9.18
CA ASP A 137 -10.31 11.61 9.43
C ASP A 137 -9.56 10.98 8.23
N GLY A 138 -10.28 10.71 7.13
CA GLY A 138 -9.76 10.03 5.96
C GLY A 138 -9.86 8.51 6.09
N PHE A 139 -10.04 7.86 4.94
CA PHE A 139 -10.05 6.42 4.84
C PHE A 139 -9.47 5.96 3.51
N THR A 140 -9.06 4.70 3.46
CA THR A 140 -8.57 4.04 2.26
C THR A 140 -9.60 3.01 1.81
N LEU A 141 -9.98 3.05 0.52
CA LEU A 141 -10.82 2.04 -0.11
C LEU A 141 -9.94 1.09 -0.93
N LEU A 142 -9.94 -0.20 -0.58
CA LEU A 142 -9.11 -1.23 -1.21
C LEU A 142 -9.96 -2.37 -1.75
N ASP A 143 -9.37 -3.17 -2.62
CA ASP A 143 -9.96 -4.37 -3.22
C ASP A 143 -9.19 -5.60 -2.71
N ALA A 144 -9.88 -6.54 -2.06
CA ALA A 144 -9.25 -7.73 -1.49
C ALA A 144 -8.56 -8.62 -2.53
N THR A 145 -8.99 -8.58 -3.80
CA THR A 145 -8.46 -9.46 -4.86
C THR A 145 -7.12 -9.00 -5.43
N SER A 146 -6.75 -7.74 -5.19
CA SER A 146 -5.52 -7.11 -5.70
C SER A 146 -4.73 -6.38 -4.62
N LEU A 147 -5.09 -6.61 -3.36
CA LEU A 147 -4.46 -5.96 -2.21
C LEU A 147 -3.00 -6.39 -2.07
N THR A 148 -2.13 -5.41 -1.86
CA THR A 148 -0.74 -5.62 -1.50
C THR A 148 -0.41 -4.93 -0.18
N ARG A 149 0.59 -5.47 0.54
CA ARG A 149 1.07 -4.93 1.82
C ARG A 149 1.39 -3.43 1.75
N GLN A 150 1.95 -2.96 0.65
CA GLN A 150 2.40 -1.58 0.47
C GLN A 150 1.25 -0.57 0.45
N GLN A 151 0.02 -1.02 0.18
CA GLN A 151 -1.18 -0.17 0.19
C GLN A 151 -1.78 -0.01 1.59
N LEU A 152 -1.35 -0.82 2.57
CA LEU A 152 -1.90 -0.81 3.92
C LEU A 152 -1.36 0.39 4.72
N ASN A 153 -2.28 1.24 5.15
CA ASN A 153 -2.01 2.36 6.03
C ASN A 153 -2.87 2.27 7.30
N ILE A 154 -2.23 1.81 8.38
CA ILE A 154 -2.84 1.60 9.69
C ILE A 154 -3.28 2.90 10.39
N ARG A 155 -2.86 4.08 9.89
CA ARG A 155 -3.21 5.40 10.46
C ARG A 155 -4.57 5.93 10.02
N THR A 156 -5.19 5.30 9.01
CA THR A 156 -6.49 5.68 8.48
C THR A 156 -7.45 4.51 8.56
N HIS A 157 -8.76 4.79 8.58
CA HIS A 157 -9.75 3.73 8.41
C HIS A 157 -9.52 3.02 7.07
N THR A 158 -9.68 1.70 7.04
CA THR A 158 -9.53 0.92 5.81
C THR A 158 -10.83 0.18 5.53
N LEU A 159 -11.42 0.43 4.36
CA LEU A 159 -12.57 -0.27 3.83
C LEU A 159 -12.12 -1.15 2.67
N ILE A 160 -12.34 -2.45 2.78
CA ILE A 160 -11.87 -3.46 1.83
C ILE A 160 -13.08 -4.15 1.22
N THR A 161 -13.17 -4.07 -0.11
CA THR A 161 -14.28 -4.63 -0.89
C THR A 161 -13.95 -6.01 -1.45
N GLN A 162 -14.95 -6.67 -2.04
CA GLN A 162 -14.80 -7.95 -2.73
C GLN A 162 -14.35 -9.11 -1.82
N VAL A 163 -14.77 -9.11 -0.55
CA VAL A 163 -14.47 -10.22 0.38
C VAL A 163 -15.56 -11.29 0.28
N TYR A 164 -15.66 -11.93 -0.89
CA TYR A 164 -16.84 -12.73 -1.25
C TYR A 164 -16.82 -14.18 -0.80
N SER A 165 -15.69 -14.68 -0.30
CA SER A 165 -15.56 -16.08 0.13
C SER A 165 -14.62 -16.24 1.33
N PRO A 166 -14.71 -17.37 2.05
CA PRO A 166 -13.76 -17.70 3.10
C PRO A 166 -12.30 -17.75 2.59
N MET A 167 -12.10 -18.17 1.33
CA MET A 167 -10.77 -18.20 0.71
C MET A 167 -10.20 -16.78 0.57
N THR A 168 -10.98 -15.87 -0.01
CA THR A 168 -10.59 -14.45 -0.15
C THR A 168 -10.36 -13.79 1.21
N ALA A 169 -11.19 -14.12 2.21
CA ALA A 169 -11.02 -13.65 3.58
C ALA A 169 -9.72 -14.18 4.21
N GLY A 170 -9.33 -15.43 3.91
CA GLY A 170 -8.07 -16.03 4.35
C GLY A 170 -6.85 -15.34 3.76
N ASP A 171 -6.84 -15.09 2.45
CA ASP A 171 -5.76 -14.37 1.76
C ASP A 171 -5.65 -12.92 2.28
N LEU A 172 -6.80 -12.26 2.45
CA LEU A 172 -6.89 -10.93 3.02
C LEU A 172 -6.33 -10.89 4.45
N LYS A 173 -6.71 -11.85 5.31
CA LYS A 173 -6.22 -11.97 6.68
C LYS A 173 -4.69 -12.01 6.72
N VAL A 174 -4.08 -12.91 5.96
CA VAL A 174 -2.61 -13.07 5.92
C VAL A 174 -1.94 -11.77 5.51
N THR A 175 -2.46 -11.10 4.47
CA THR A 175 -1.92 -9.82 3.99
C THR A 175 -2.04 -8.72 5.05
N LEU A 176 -3.15 -8.65 5.78
CA LEU A 176 -3.37 -7.67 6.84
C LEU A 176 -2.43 -7.88 8.03
N MET A 177 -2.18 -9.14 8.43
CA MET A 177 -1.29 -9.49 9.55
C MET A 177 0.18 -9.09 9.29
N GLU A 178 0.57 -8.75 8.06
CA GLU A 178 1.90 -8.20 7.78
C GLU A 178 2.08 -6.75 8.27
N ARG A 179 1.00 -6.09 8.71
CA ARG A 179 0.99 -4.68 9.15
C ARG A 179 0.12 -4.41 10.39
N TYR A 180 -0.98 -5.14 10.56
CA TYR A 180 -1.86 -5.05 11.73
C TYR A 180 -1.52 -6.12 12.75
N ASP A 181 -1.76 -5.84 14.02
CA ASP A 181 -1.70 -6.84 15.07
C ASP A 181 -2.76 -7.94 14.88
N ASP A 182 -2.44 -9.17 15.26
CA ASP A 182 -3.33 -10.32 15.09
C ASP A 182 -4.66 -10.15 15.85
N GLU A 183 -4.64 -9.45 17.00
CA GLU A 183 -5.81 -9.15 17.82
C GLU A 183 -6.59 -7.92 17.35
N GLN A 184 -6.10 -7.20 16.32
CA GLN A 184 -6.78 -6.03 15.77
C GLN A 184 -8.23 -6.36 15.42
N LEU A 185 -9.17 -5.59 15.97
CA LEU A 185 -10.58 -5.78 15.66
C LEU A 185 -10.87 -5.36 14.21
N VAL A 186 -11.54 -6.25 13.50
CA VAL A 186 -12.06 -6.05 12.15
C VAL A 186 -13.58 -6.23 12.13
N TYR A 187 -14.24 -5.52 11.22
CA TYR A 187 -15.68 -5.53 11.07
C TYR A 187 -16.03 -6.13 9.72
N ILE A 188 -16.60 -7.33 9.72
CA ILE A 188 -17.18 -7.94 8.52
C ILE A 188 -18.57 -7.35 8.33
N VAL A 189 -18.77 -6.58 7.26
CA VAL A 189 -20.00 -5.87 6.96
C VAL A 189 -20.62 -6.47 5.71
N ASP A 190 -21.73 -7.17 5.87
CA ASP A 190 -22.48 -7.78 4.78
C ASP A 190 -23.82 -7.07 4.54
N GLY A 191 -24.09 -6.80 3.26
CA GLY A 191 -25.34 -6.20 2.82
C GLY A 191 -25.63 -4.82 3.43
N ALA A 192 -24.61 -3.95 3.51
CA ALA A 192 -24.76 -2.59 4.02
C ALA A 192 -25.76 -1.78 3.20
N ARG A 193 -26.79 -1.27 3.88
CA ARG A 193 -27.89 -0.51 3.28
C ARG A 193 -28.55 0.43 4.32
N SER A 194 -29.48 1.27 3.85
CA SER A 194 -30.22 2.27 4.62
C SER A 194 -31.00 1.67 5.79
N SER A 195 -31.47 0.43 5.63
CA SER A 195 -32.18 -0.33 6.67
C SER A 195 -31.26 -1.03 7.67
N GLY A 196 -29.93 -0.86 7.57
CA GLY A 196 -28.91 -1.51 8.39
C GLY A 196 -28.07 -2.53 7.63
N ALA A 197 -27.10 -3.13 8.32
CA ALA A 197 -26.17 -4.13 7.78
C ALA A 197 -26.06 -5.32 8.75
N ASN A 198 -25.61 -6.48 8.26
CA ASN A 198 -25.14 -7.54 9.13
C ASN A 198 -23.67 -7.29 9.45
N VAL A 199 -23.36 -6.99 10.71
CA VAL A 199 -21.99 -6.65 11.14
C VAL A 199 -21.50 -7.69 12.14
N ILE A 200 -20.37 -8.31 11.84
CA ILE A 200 -19.62 -9.15 12.76
C ILE A 200 -18.33 -8.42 13.13
N GLU A 201 -18.15 -8.15 14.41
CA GLU A 201 -16.88 -7.69 14.98
C GLU A 201 -16.10 -8.92 15.45
N THR A 202 -14.86 -9.05 14.99
CA THR A 202 -14.01 -10.21 15.28
C THR A 202 -12.53 -9.82 15.27
N PRO A 203 -11.64 -10.51 16.00
CA PRO A 203 -10.19 -10.33 15.84
C PRO A 203 -9.73 -10.69 14.43
N LEU A 204 -8.68 -10.03 13.94
CA LEU A 204 -8.13 -10.25 12.61
C LEU A 204 -7.78 -11.73 12.37
N TYR A 205 -7.19 -12.40 13.36
CA TYR A 205 -6.82 -13.81 13.24
C TYR A 205 -8.03 -14.76 13.02
N GLU A 206 -9.26 -14.33 13.34
CA GLU A 206 -10.51 -15.09 13.15
C GLU A 206 -11.33 -14.65 11.92
N LEU A 207 -10.82 -13.70 11.11
CA LEU A 207 -11.57 -13.10 10.00
C LEU A 207 -12.23 -14.15 9.08
N ASP A 208 -11.51 -15.18 8.68
CA ASP A 208 -11.95 -16.24 7.78
C ASP A 208 -12.80 -17.35 8.43
N HIS A 209 -12.97 -17.34 9.76
CA HIS A 209 -13.79 -18.33 10.48
C HIS A 209 -15.31 -18.14 10.25
N HIS A 210 -15.73 -16.97 9.76
CA HIS A 210 -17.14 -16.62 9.56
C HIS A 210 -17.70 -17.03 8.19
N ALA A 211 -17.47 -18.28 7.77
CA ALA A 211 -17.69 -18.70 6.38
C ALA A 211 -19.08 -18.42 5.79
N MET A 212 -20.13 -18.35 6.63
CA MET A 212 -21.52 -18.17 6.20
C MET A 212 -21.91 -16.73 5.88
N ILE A 213 -21.10 -15.74 6.24
CA ILE A 213 -21.44 -14.32 6.01
C ILE A 213 -20.97 -13.82 4.64
N PHE A 214 -19.94 -14.44 4.06
CA PHE A 214 -19.30 -13.92 2.85
C PHE A 214 -20.17 -14.07 1.61
N SER A 215 -20.35 -12.96 0.92
CA SER A 215 -21.18 -12.80 -0.27
C SER A 215 -20.55 -11.76 -1.22
N ASN A 216 -21.10 -11.61 -2.42
CA ASN A 216 -20.65 -10.61 -3.39
C ASN A 216 -20.81 -9.15 -2.93
N VAL A 217 -21.47 -8.89 -1.80
CA VAL A 217 -21.65 -7.56 -1.20
C VAL A 217 -20.99 -7.43 0.17
N THR A 218 -20.17 -8.41 0.59
CA THR A 218 -19.43 -8.33 1.84
C THR A 218 -18.18 -7.46 1.69
N SER A 219 -18.00 -6.57 2.67
CA SER A 219 -16.81 -5.74 2.85
C SER A 219 -16.21 -5.97 4.23
N VAL A 220 -14.91 -5.75 4.37
CA VAL A 220 -14.22 -5.73 5.67
C VAL A 220 -13.82 -4.30 5.97
N PHE A 221 -14.16 -3.82 7.17
CA PHE A 221 -13.77 -2.51 7.65
C PHE A 221 -12.81 -2.66 8.83
N ILE A 222 -11.75 -1.86 8.83
CA ILE A 222 -10.75 -1.82 9.90
C ILE A 222 -10.65 -0.39 10.36
N LYS A 223 -10.78 -0.17 11.67
CA LYS A 223 -10.59 1.16 12.24
C LYS A 223 -9.11 1.55 12.13
N LYS A 224 -8.82 2.85 12.12
CA LYS A 224 -7.44 3.32 12.30
C LYS A 224 -6.93 2.78 13.64
N VAL A 225 -5.64 2.46 13.70
CA VAL A 225 -5.01 2.02 14.93
C VAL A 225 -4.71 3.25 15.77
N ASP A 226 -5.24 3.33 16.98
CA ASP A 226 -4.95 4.43 17.90
C ASP A 226 -3.78 4.13 18.86
N ASP A 227 -3.34 2.86 18.94
CA ASP A 227 -2.20 2.46 19.75
C ASP A 227 -0.88 2.85 19.06
N GLU A 228 -0.14 3.76 19.70
CA GLU A 228 1.15 4.24 19.22
C GLU A 228 2.19 3.11 19.14
N ALA A 229 2.08 2.06 19.97
CA ALA A 229 3.02 0.94 19.95
C ALA A 229 3.01 0.21 18.60
N THR A 230 1.86 0.16 17.91
CA THR A 230 1.75 -0.45 16.58
C THR A 230 2.53 0.35 15.51
N TYR A 231 2.82 1.62 15.76
CA TYR A 231 3.62 2.46 14.87
C TYR A 231 5.14 2.26 15.02
N TYR A 232 5.62 1.42 15.95
CA TYR A 232 7.07 1.28 16.18
C TYR A 232 7.81 0.66 14.98
N SER A 233 7.10 -0.10 14.14
CA SER A 233 7.62 -0.61 12.86
C SER A 233 7.52 0.39 11.69
N ASP A 234 6.97 1.58 11.92
CA ASP A 234 6.79 2.62 10.91
C ASP A 234 8.00 3.56 10.87
N PHE A 235 8.61 3.65 9.68
CA PHE A 235 9.84 4.41 9.48
C PHE A 235 9.70 5.92 9.79
N TYR A 236 8.57 6.52 9.41
CA TYR A 236 8.32 7.93 9.66
C TYR A 236 7.93 8.20 11.12
N TYR A 237 7.32 7.23 11.80
CA TYR A 237 7.16 7.30 13.25
C TYR A 237 8.52 7.36 13.95
N ALA A 238 9.45 6.45 13.61
CA ALA A 238 10.81 6.47 14.15
C ALA A 238 11.49 7.83 13.88
N THR A 239 11.37 8.37 12.67
CA THR A 239 11.87 9.72 12.34
C THR A 239 11.27 10.79 13.26
N SER A 240 9.95 10.78 13.50
CA SER A 240 9.31 11.77 14.38
C SER A 240 9.76 11.68 15.84
N ILE A 241 10.07 10.47 16.31
CA ILE A 241 10.64 10.28 17.65
C ILE A 241 12.03 10.94 17.72
N ILE A 242 12.89 10.72 16.73
CA ILE A 242 14.21 11.33 16.72
C ILE A 242 14.14 12.86 16.58
N ASP A 243 13.25 13.38 15.72
CA ASP A 243 12.97 14.81 15.63
C ASP A 243 12.60 15.41 17.00
N GLN A 244 11.74 14.72 17.76
CA GLN A 244 11.36 15.13 19.13
C GLN A 244 12.54 15.06 20.11
N LEU A 245 13.41 14.06 20.00
CA LEU A 245 14.58 13.92 20.88
C LEU A 245 15.60 15.05 20.66
N VAL A 246 15.82 15.48 19.42
CA VAL A 246 16.78 16.55 19.09
C VAL A 246 16.21 17.97 19.21
N ASP A 247 14.91 18.09 19.53
CA ASP A 247 14.22 19.37 19.73
C ASP A 247 14.90 20.23 20.82
N ASP A 248 14.98 21.54 20.57
CA ASP A 248 15.69 22.46 21.48
C ASP A 248 14.99 22.62 22.84
N GLU A 249 13.66 22.68 22.82
CA GLU A 249 12.84 22.98 24.00
C GLU A 249 12.48 21.71 24.77
N ASN A 250 11.97 20.71 24.06
CA ASN A 250 11.36 19.51 24.62
C ASN A 250 12.19 18.23 24.40
N GLY A 251 13.35 18.35 23.76
CA GLY A 251 14.22 17.22 23.47
C GLY A 251 15.03 16.71 24.66
N CYS A 252 15.62 15.52 24.48
CA CYS A 252 16.48 14.90 25.46
C CYS A 252 17.77 15.72 25.65
N PRO A 253 18.26 15.92 26.89
CA PRO A 253 19.46 16.72 27.15
C PRO A 253 20.71 16.26 26.40
N TRP A 254 20.82 14.96 26.12
CA TRP A 254 21.95 14.41 25.38
C TRP A 254 21.77 14.58 23.87
N ASP A 255 20.61 14.23 23.32
CA ASP A 255 20.33 14.26 21.88
C ASP A 255 20.35 15.69 21.30
N LYS A 256 19.73 16.65 21.99
CA LYS A 256 19.58 18.01 21.46
C LYS A 256 20.88 18.81 21.35
N VAL A 257 21.93 18.39 22.06
CA VAL A 257 23.27 19.02 21.98
C VAL A 257 24.20 18.33 20.98
N GLN A 258 23.75 17.24 20.35
CA GLN A 258 24.54 16.54 19.35
C GLN A 258 24.69 17.37 18.08
N THR A 259 25.81 17.14 17.40
CA THR A 259 26.12 17.70 16.08
C THR A 259 26.62 16.57 15.19
N HIS A 260 26.68 16.80 13.88
CA HIS A 260 27.31 15.83 12.98
C HIS A 260 28.74 15.46 13.40
N ASN A 261 29.46 16.35 14.09
CA ASN A 261 30.83 16.06 14.52
C ASN A 261 30.90 15.18 15.76
N THR A 262 30.00 15.36 16.72
CA THR A 262 29.99 14.57 17.96
C THR A 262 29.51 13.14 17.70
N LEU A 263 28.61 12.96 16.72
CA LEU A 263 28.03 11.66 16.37
C LEU A 263 28.98 10.72 15.61
N LYS A 264 30.01 11.25 14.93
CA LYS A 264 30.93 10.43 14.10
C LYS A 264 31.55 9.23 14.83
N ARG A 265 31.85 9.35 16.12
CA ARG A 265 32.48 8.24 16.86
C ARG A 265 31.48 7.09 17.06
N TYR A 266 30.23 7.41 17.38
CA TYR A 266 29.21 6.42 17.71
C TYR A 266 28.90 5.57 16.49
N LEU A 267 28.78 6.19 15.29
CA LEU A 267 28.67 5.43 14.05
C LEU A 267 29.79 4.41 13.83
N LEU A 268 31.01 4.70 14.29
CA LEU A 268 32.13 3.76 14.21
C LEU A 268 32.04 2.67 15.28
N GLU A 269 31.63 3.02 16.50
CA GLU A 269 31.35 2.10 17.61
C GLU A 269 30.29 1.06 17.17
N GLU A 270 29.11 1.50 16.72
CA GLU A 270 28.02 0.60 16.27
C GLU A 270 28.42 -0.25 15.05
N SER A 271 29.33 0.27 14.21
CA SER A 271 29.84 -0.52 13.07
C SER A 271 30.68 -1.70 13.54
N PHE A 272 31.44 -1.55 14.64
CA PHE A 272 32.22 -2.64 15.21
C PHE A 272 31.34 -3.61 16.00
N GLU A 273 30.33 -3.13 16.71
CA GLU A 273 29.35 -3.98 17.40
C GLU A 273 28.57 -4.83 16.38
N LEU A 274 28.18 -4.25 15.23
CA LEU A 274 27.61 -5.01 14.12
C LEU A 274 28.56 -6.09 13.57
N PHE A 275 29.86 -5.81 13.48
CA PHE A 275 30.84 -6.81 13.03
C PHE A 275 30.96 -7.95 14.04
N GLU A 276 30.94 -7.65 15.33
CA GLU A 276 30.96 -8.66 16.40
C GLU A 276 29.71 -9.54 16.34
N ALA A 277 28.53 -8.94 16.16
CA ALA A 277 27.27 -9.66 16.00
C ALA A 277 27.31 -10.65 14.82
N ILE A 278 27.83 -10.21 13.68
CA ILE A 278 27.98 -11.04 12.47
C ILE A 278 29.00 -12.16 12.71
N ASP A 279 30.15 -11.87 13.30
CA ASP A 279 31.20 -12.87 13.60
C ASP A 279 30.70 -13.94 14.58
N ASN A 280 29.76 -13.59 15.46
CA ASN A 280 29.14 -14.49 16.43
C ASN A 280 27.88 -15.21 15.92
N GLU A 281 27.44 -14.94 14.68
CA GLU A 281 26.19 -15.47 14.10
C GLU A 281 24.96 -15.19 14.99
N ASP A 282 24.93 -14.03 15.66
CA ASP A 282 23.84 -13.62 16.55
C ASP A 282 22.83 -12.73 15.82
N ASP A 283 21.80 -13.35 15.24
CA ASP A 283 20.77 -12.65 14.46
C ASP A 283 20.04 -11.56 15.25
N TRP A 284 19.84 -11.73 16.57
CA TRP A 284 19.15 -10.74 17.39
C TRP A 284 20.02 -9.50 17.62
N HIS A 285 21.30 -9.72 17.91
CA HIS A 285 22.26 -8.63 18.05
C HIS A 285 22.47 -7.91 16.70
N VAL A 286 22.48 -8.63 15.57
CA VAL A 286 22.52 -8.00 14.24
C VAL A 286 21.33 -7.05 14.02
N ILE A 287 20.13 -7.41 14.48
CA ILE A 287 18.94 -6.54 14.39
C ILE A 287 19.13 -5.28 15.25
N GLU A 288 19.64 -5.42 16.48
CA GLU A 288 19.92 -4.33 17.40
C GLU A 288 20.92 -3.33 16.79
N GLU A 289 22.07 -3.81 16.34
CA GLU A 289 23.15 -2.97 15.80
C GLU A 289 22.79 -2.31 14.46
N LEU A 290 22.04 -3.00 13.59
CA LEU A 290 21.48 -2.36 12.40
C LEU A 290 20.49 -1.26 12.76
N GLY A 291 19.76 -1.42 13.87
CA GLY A 291 18.92 -0.40 14.47
C GLY A 291 19.73 0.82 14.94
N ASP A 292 20.87 0.61 15.59
CA ASP A 292 21.73 1.70 16.06
C ASP A 292 22.45 2.43 14.92
N ILE A 293 22.86 1.71 13.87
CA ILE A 293 23.32 2.35 12.62
C ILE A 293 22.20 3.21 12.01
N LEU A 294 20.96 2.71 12.00
CA LEU A 294 19.81 3.49 11.53
C LEU A 294 19.54 4.71 12.42
N LEU A 295 19.66 4.57 13.74
CA LEU A 295 19.55 5.68 14.71
C LEU A 295 20.55 6.78 14.37
N GLN A 296 21.82 6.44 14.06
CA GLN A 296 22.81 7.43 13.63
C GLN A 296 22.37 8.16 12.36
N VAL A 297 21.84 7.45 11.35
CA VAL A 297 21.31 8.08 10.13
C VAL A 297 20.17 9.05 10.47
N LEU A 298 19.22 8.65 11.32
CA LEU A 298 18.09 9.48 11.72
C LEU A 298 18.51 10.69 12.56
N LEU A 299 19.50 10.55 13.46
CA LEU A 299 20.05 11.68 14.22
C LEU A 299 20.71 12.70 13.29
N HIS A 300 21.52 12.23 12.34
CA HIS A 300 22.14 13.11 11.35
C HIS A 300 21.10 13.84 10.50
N THR A 301 20.05 13.17 10.03
CA THR A 301 19.02 13.82 9.21
C THR A 301 18.13 14.76 10.02
N SER A 302 17.82 14.45 11.28
CA SER A 302 17.04 15.33 12.16
C SER A 302 17.84 16.60 12.53
N ILE A 303 19.15 16.48 12.78
CA ILE A 303 20.04 17.65 12.95
C ILE A 303 20.11 18.47 11.66
N GLY A 304 20.29 17.82 10.51
CA GLY A 304 20.31 18.51 9.21
C GLY A 304 19.01 19.28 8.95
N LYS A 305 17.86 18.70 9.33
CA LYS A 305 16.53 19.29 9.17
C LYS A 305 16.37 20.51 10.08
N LYS A 306 16.77 20.38 11.35
CA LYS A 306 16.80 21.47 12.33
C LYS A 306 17.66 22.66 11.85
N GLU A 307 18.80 22.39 11.21
CA GLU A 307 19.68 23.41 10.66
C GLU A 307 19.24 23.93 9.27
N GLY A 308 18.22 23.31 8.66
CA GLY A 308 17.68 23.68 7.35
C GLY A 308 18.56 23.29 6.16
N PHE A 309 19.41 22.27 6.31
CA PHE A 309 20.34 21.80 5.27
C PHE A 309 19.82 20.63 4.45
N PHE A 310 19.28 19.59 5.11
CA PHE A 310 18.73 18.38 4.49
C PHE A 310 17.95 17.56 5.52
N ASP A 311 17.11 16.64 5.08
CA ASP A 311 16.33 15.72 5.92
C ASP A 311 16.46 14.26 5.44
N ILE A 312 15.65 13.37 6.03
CA ILE A 312 15.67 11.94 5.70
C ILE A 312 15.16 11.66 4.28
N ASN A 313 14.23 12.47 3.76
CA ASN A 313 13.68 12.31 2.42
C ASN A 313 14.75 12.54 1.36
N GLU A 314 15.60 13.54 1.55
CA GLU A 314 16.71 13.80 0.61
C GLU A 314 17.76 12.68 0.63
N VAL A 315 18.04 12.10 1.80
CA VAL A 315 18.93 10.93 1.93
C VAL A 315 18.33 9.70 1.23
N VAL A 316 17.06 9.39 1.49
CA VAL A 316 16.35 8.26 0.85
C VAL A 316 16.22 8.48 -0.65
N GLN A 317 15.87 9.69 -1.10
CA GLN A 317 15.79 10.02 -2.53
C GLN A 317 17.15 9.84 -3.22
N ASN A 318 18.24 10.28 -2.60
CA ASN A 318 19.59 10.09 -3.13
C ASN A 318 19.95 8.61 -3.23
N LEU A 319 19.67 7.83 -2.18
CA LEU A 319 19.88 6.40 -2.13
C LEU A 319 19.09 5.70 -3.25
N THR A 320 17.78 5.90 -3.30
CA THR A 320 16.88 5.25 -4.26
C THR A 320 17.25 5.59 -5.69
N SER A 321 17.45 6.87 -6.00
CA SER A 321 17.82 7.32 -7.36
C SER A 321 19.15 6.69 -7.80
N LYS A 322 20.14 6.66 -6.89
CA LYS A 322 21.45 6.03 -7.14
C LYS A 322 21.32 4.52 -7.35
N MET A 323 20.48 3.83 -6.58
CA MET A 323 20.29 2.38 -6.71
C MET A 323 19.57 2.04 -8.02
N ILE A 324 18.52 2.78 -8.40
CA ILE A 324 17.83 2.60 -9.69
C ILE A 324 18.80 2.85 -10.85
N HIS A 325 19.48 4.00 -10.85
CA HIS A 325 20.39 4.38 -11.94
C HIS A 325 21.57 3.42 -12.12
N ARG A 326 22.09 2.83 -11.04
CA ARG A 326 23.21 1.86 -11.10
C ARG A 326 22.77 0.43 -11.40
N HIS A 327 21.47 0.13 -11.40
CA HIS A 327 20.95 -1.20 -11.71
C HIS A 327 19.96 -1.16 -12.88
N PRO A 328 20.35 -0.64 -14.05
CA PRO A 328 19.49 -0.61 -15.24
C PRO A 328 19.16 -2.01 -15.76
N HIS A 329 19.84 -3.05 -15.27
CA HIS A 329 19.56 -4.45 -15.57
C HIS A 329 18.44 -5.05 -14.70
N ILE A 330 18.07 -4.37 -13.61
CA ILE A 330 16.92 -4.74 -12.77
C ILE A 330 15.74 -3.80 -13.03
N PHE A 331 16.00 -2.50 -13.16
CA PHE A 331 14.97 -1.45 -13.26
C PHE A 331 14.81 -0.87 -14.66
N GLY A 332 15.44 -1.46 -15.67
CA GLY A 332 15.39 -1.02 -17.06
C GLY A 332 15.65 -2.18 -18.03
N GLU A 333 16.15 -1.87 -19.21
CA GLU A 333 16.29 -2.83 -20.31
C GLU A 333 17.70 -3.45 -20.44
N ALA A 334 18.67 -3.01 -19.63
CA ALA A 334 20.03 -3.53 -19.72
C ALA A 334 20.07 -5.02 -19.33
N GLN A 335 21.05 -5.76 -19.82
CA GLN A 335 21.25 -7.16 -19.45
C GLN A 335 22.63 -7.30 -18.80
N ALA A 336 22.71 -8.12 -17.75
CA ALA A 336 23.96 -8.47 -17.10
C ALA A 336 23.93 -9.96 -16.75
N GLU A 337 24.85 -10.74 -17.31
CA GLU A 337 24.94 -12.18 -17.09
C GLU A 337 26.13 -12.56 -16.21
N SER A 338 27.03 -11.60 -15.93
CA SER A 338 28.24 -11.81 -15.15
C SER A 338 28.59 -10.62 -14.25
N GLU A 339 29.43 -10.86 -13.24
CA GLU A 339 30.01 -9.79 -12.42
C GLU A 339 30.85 -8.79 -13.23
N GLU A 340 31.44 -9.23 -14.35
CA GLU A 340 32.24 -8.36 -15.21
C GLU A 340 31.35 -7.34 -15.93
N ASP A 341 30.20 -7.79 -16.44
CA ASP A 341 29.18 -6.92 -17.02
C ASP A 341 28.69 -5.89 -15.99
N LEU A 342 28.45 -6.33 -14.74
CA LEU A 342 28.06 -5.44 -13.65
C LEU A 342 29.11 -4.37 -13.37
N LYS A 343 30.40 -4.73 -13.36
CA LYS A 343 31.51 -3.78 -13.16
C LYS A 343 31.51 -2.72 -14.27
N HIS A 344 31.28 -3.12 -15.53
CA HIS A 344 31.19 -2.20 -16.66
C HIS A 344 29.97 -1.26 -16.54
N ILE A 345 28.79 -1.82 -16.25
CA ILE A 345 27.55 -1.04 -16.06
C ILE A 345 27.72 -0.01 -14.93
N TRP A 346 28.26 -0.43 -13.78
CA TRP A 346 28.49 0.48 -12.66
C TRP A 346 29.57 1.53 -12.93
N ALA A 347 30.60 1.20 -13.71
CA ALA A 347 31.62 2.16 -14.11
C ALA A 347 31.03 3.25 -15.00
N ASN A 348 30.21 2.87 -15.98
CA ASN A 348 29.53 3.81 -16.88
C ASN A 348 28.55 4.71 -16.12
N ALA A 349 27.66 4.13 -15.30
CA ALA A 349 26.72 4.91 -14.48
C ALA A 349 27.45 5.91 -13.55
N LYS A 350 28.56 5.50 -12.93
CA LYS A 350 29.38 6.41 -12.09
C LYS A 350 30.03 7.54 -12.89
N ALA A 351 30.38 7.31 -14.16
CA ALA A 351 30.97 8.33 -15.01
C ALA A 351 29.92 9.39 -15.40
N GLU A 352 28.69 8.97 -15.68
CA GLU A 352 27.56 9.86 -15.98
C GLU A 352 27.16 10.74 -14.79
N GLU A 353 27.35 10.27 -13.55
CA GLU A 353 27.14 11.07 -12.33
C GLU A 353 28.11 12.28 -12.21
N GLY A 354 29.12 12.40 -13.08
CA GLY A 354 30.01 13.57 -13.14
C GLY A 354 30.92 13.76 -11.91
N LYS A 355 31.06 12.73 -11.06
CA LYS A 355 31.87 12.80 -9.84
C LYS A 355 33.35 12.85 -10.18
N VAL A 356 34.05 13.84 -9.63
CA VAL A 356 35.51 13.97 -9.76
C VAL A 356 36.18 12.73 -9.17
N GLN A 357 37.08 12.12 -9.94
CA GLN A 357 37.85 10.97 -9.49
C GLN A 357 38.78 11.40 -8.34
N ARG A 358 38.43 10.98 -7.12
CA ARG A 358 39.24 11.21 -5.91
C ARG A 358 39.89 9.93 -5.44
N VAL A 359 41.06 10.06 -4.79
CA VAL A 359 41.68 8.95 -4.07
C VAL A 359 40.72 8.50 -2.97
N LYS A 360 40.38 7.20 -2.97
CA LYS A 360 39.43 6.61 -2.02
C LYS A 360 40.14 6.23 -0.73
N PHE A 361 40.53 7.23 0.07
CA PHE A 361 41.17 7.01 1.37
C PHE A 361 40.32 6.13 2.28
N GLU A 362 38.99 6.20 2.18
CA GLU A 362 38.06 5.37 2.94
C GLU A 362 38.32 3.87 2.78
N LYS A 363 38.77 3.43 1.59
CA LYS A 363 39.11 2.01 1.37
C LYS A 363 40.37 1.60 2.12
N VAL A 364 41.38 2.47 2.15
CA VAL A 364 42.64 2.22 2.87
C VAL A 364 42.39 2.19 4.37
N PHE A 365 41.55 3.11 4.87
CA PHE A 365 41.13 3.09 6.27
C PHE A 365 40.38 1.80 6.61
N ALA A 366 39.40 1.40 5.80
CA ALA A 366 38.66 0.16 6.01
C ALA A 366 39.60 -1.06 6.05
N GLU A 367 40.51 -1.20 5.09
CA GLU A 367 41.50 -2.29 5.09
C GLU A 367 42.37 -2.31 6.36
N HIS A 368 42.75 -1.14 6.87
CA HIS A 368 43.56 -1.05 8.09
C HIS A 368 42.75 -1.38 9.35
N PHE A 369 41.54 -0.82 9.48
CA PHE A 369 40.64 -1.11 10.59
C PHE A 369 40.25 -2.58 10.64
N MET A 370 39.93 -3.20 9.50
CA MET A 370 39.60 -4.63 9.44
C MET A 370 40.78 -5.51 9.87
N LYS A 371 42.02 -5.18 9.46
CA LYS A 371 43.19 -5.92 9.93
C LYS A 371 43.38 -5.82 11.43
N LEU A 372 43.21 -4.63 12.00
CA LEU A 372 43.30 -4.44 13.46
C LEU A 372 42.21 -5.22 14.17
N TYR A 373 40.96 -5.10 13.71
CA TYR A 373 39.81 -5.80 14.25
C TYR A 373 39.98 -7.33 14.22
N ASP A 374 40.40 -7.90 13.09
CA ASP A 374 40.63 -9.35 12.95
C ASP A 374 41.72 -9.88 13.90
N ILE A 375 42.74 -9.06 14.19
CA ILE A 375 43.79 -9.41 15.14
C ILE A 375 43.25 -9.39 16.57
N THR A 376 42.38 -8.43 16.90
CA THR A 376 41.91 -8.19 18.27
C THR A 376 40.68 -8.99 18.65
N LYS A 377 39.79 -9.32 17.71
CA LYS A 377 38.47 -9.91 18.00
C LYS A 377 38.51 -11.25 18.74
N ASN A 378 39.58 -12.02 18.54
CA ASN A 378 39.79 -13.31 19.22
C ASN A 378 40.73 -13.21 20.46
N MET A 379 41.14 -12.00 20.84
CA MET A 379 42.01 -11.79 21.99
C MET A 379 41.17 -11.54 23.24
N SER A 380 41.44 -12.27 24.32
CA SER A 380 40.88 -11.96 25.65
C SER A 380 41.64 -10.80 26.29
N LEU A 381 41.38 -9.58 25.81
CA LEU A 381 41.92 -8.34 26.37
C LEU A 381 40.83 -7.58 27.13
N ASP A 382 41.19 -6.97 28.26
CA ASP A 382 40.36 -5.91 28.83
C ASP A 382 40.60 -4.58 28.07
N GLU A 383 39.76 -3.58 28.32
CA GLU A 383 39.82 -2.28 27.65
C GLU A 383 41.23 -1.63 27.75
N ALA A 384 41.87 -1.72 28.92
CA ALA A 384 43.18 -1.14 29.15
C ALA A 384 44.28 -1.85 28.35
N ALA A 385 44.21 -3.17 28.26
CA ALA A 385 45.14 -4.00 27.50
C ALA A 385 44.94 -3.83 25.99
N LEU A 386 43.69 -3.72 25.52
CA LEU A 386 43.38 -3.40 24.12
C LEU A 386 43.93 -2.02 23.73
N LYS A 387 43.73 -1.02 24.58
CA LYS A 387 44.28 0.32 24.36
C LYS A 387 45.80 0.31 24.24
N GLN A 388 46.50 -0.35 25.16
CA GLN A 388 47.97 -0.46 25.10
C GLN A 388 48.45 -1.21 23.85
N PHE A 389 47.72 -2.24 23.42
CA PHE A 389 48.03 -3.00 22.22
C PHE A 389 47.89 -2.13 20.96
N LEU A 390 46.80 -1.35 20.86
CA LEU A 390 46.57 -0.44 19.74
C LEU A 390 47.55 0.74 19.72
N GLU A 391 47.94 1.29 20.88
CA GLU A 391 48.95 2.35 21.00
C GLU A 391 50.36 1.90 20.50
N ARG A 392 50.63 0.59 20.51
CA ARG A 392 51.85 -0.01 19.93
C ARG A 392 51.73 -0.34 18.45
N GLY A 393 50.62 0.02 17.80
CA GLY A 393 50.36 -0.27 16.39
C GLY A 393 49.89 -1.70 16.11
N GLY A 394 49.41 -2.43 17.13
CA GLY A 394 48.93 -3.80 16.98
C GLY A 394 50.05 -4.85 16.91
N ASP A 395 51.29 -4.50 17.25
CA ASP A 395 52.39 -5.44 17.35
C ASP A 395 52.39 -6.16 18.72
N LYS A 396 52.54 -7.49 18.69
CA LYS A 396 52.59 -8.35 19.89
C LYS A 396 53.94 -8.28 20.64
N SER A 397 54.84 -7.37 20.28
CA SER A 397 56.19 -7.25 20.85
C SER A 397 56.29 -6.26 22.01
#